data_AF-J7J5N9-F1
#
_entry.id   AF-J7J5N9-F1
#
_cell.length_a   1.000
_cell.length_b   1.000
_cell.length_c   1.000
_cell.angle_alpha   90.00
_cell.angle_beta   90.00
_cell.angle_gamma   90.00
#
_symmetry.space_group_name_H-M   'P 1'
#
loop_
_entity.id
_entity.type
_entity.pdbx_description
1 polymer ?
#
loop_
_entity_poly.entity_id
_entity_poly.type
_entity_poly.pdbx_seq_one_letter_code
_entity_poly.pdbx_strand_id
1 'polypeptide(L)'
;MNYVEAVSHIYPQAKHNVDFIVITTNDITTVTMLNHDLQLPSQAEMKEASAQVEAIHEEQELLDSLIPSRDEIAKAETEILIINILMEVGLI
;
A
#
# COMPACT_ATOMS: atom_id res chain seq x y z
N MET A 1 -7.59 -8.76 -4.42
CA MET A 1 -6.73 -8.72 -5.62
C MET A 1 -7.03 -7.44 -6.40
N ASN A 2 -6.11 -6.48 -6.40
CA ASN A 2 -6.31 -5.19 -7.07
C ASN A 2 -5.83 -5.27 -8.54
N TYR A 3 -6.75 -5.65 -9.43
CA TYR A 3 -6.45 -5.86 -10.84
C TYR A 3 -6.02 -4.57 -11.57
N VAL A 4 -6.40 -3.39 -11.06
CA VAL A 4 -5.95 -2.11 -11.64
C VAL A 4 -4.46 -1.92 -11.41
N GLU A 5 -3.98 -2.21 -10.19
CA GLU A 5 -2.57 -2.13 -9.85
C GLU A 5 -1.75 -3.20 -10.57
N ALA A 6 -2.26 -4.42 -10.70
CA ALA A 6 -1.59 -5.47 -11.46
C ALA A 6 -1.39 -5.08 -12.94
N VAL A 7 -2.42 -4.52 -13.60
CA VAL A 7 -2.28 -4.05 -15.00
C VAL A 7 -1.36 -2.84 -15.08
N SER A 8 -1.42 -1.93 -14.10
CA SER A 8 -0.55 -0.75 -14.04
C SER A 8 0.92 -1.13 -13.80
N HIS A 9 1.17 -2.23 -13.10
CA HIS A 9 2.52 -2.77 -12.91
C HIS A 9 3.10 -3.33 -14.21
N ILE A 10 2.28 -4.02 -15.01
CA ILE A 10 2.68 -4.57 -16.32
C ILE A 10 2.87 -3.45 -17.36
N TYR A 11 2.01 -2.44 -17.32
CA TYR A 11 2.07 -1.27 -18.22
C TYR A 11 2.13 0.04 -17.42
N PRO A 12 3.31 0.44 -16.91
CA PRO A 12 3.45 1.64 -16.06
C PRO A 12 3.00 2.94 -16.73
N GLN A 13 3.10 3.01 -18.06
CA GLN A 13 2.65 4.16 -18.85
C GLN A 13 1.14 4.20 -19.09
N ALA A 14 0.43 3.08 -18.90
CA ALA A 14 -1.00 2.97 -19.21
C ALA A 14 -1.84 3.52 -18.06
N LYS A 15 -2.88 4.30 -18.40
CA LYS A 15 -3.78 4.92 -17.42
C LYS A 15 -5.11 4.18 -17.34
N HIS A 16 -5.52 3.84 -16.12
CA HIS A 16 -6.86 3.28 -15.87
C HIS A 16 -7.96 4.25 -16.33
N ASN A 17 -9.03 3.74 -16.93
CA ASN A 17 -10.12 4.47 -17.59
C ASN A 17 -9.71 5.28 -18.83
N VAL A 18 -8.47 5.13 -19.33
CA VAL A 18 -7.99 5.79 -20.55
C VAL A 18 -7.43 4.76 -21.52
N ASP A 19 -6.46 3.96 -21.06
CA ASP A 19 -5.78 2.94 -21.86
C ASP A 19 -6.31 1.53 -21.58
N PHE A 20 -6.90 1.32 -20.40
CA PHE A 20 -7.55 0.06 -20.00
C PHE A 20 -8.63 0.30 -18.94
N ILE A 21 -9.58 -0.62 -18.84
CA ILE A 21 -10.64 -0.62 -17.83
C ILE A 21 -10.66 -1.98 -17.14
N VAL A 22 -10.81 -1.97 -15.81
CA VAL A 22 -11.10 -3.15 -15.01
C VAL A 22 -12.54 -3.06 -14.49
N ILE A 23 -13.36 -4.05 -14.81
CA ILE A 23 -14.75 -4.13 -14.34
C ILE A 23 -14.92 -5.40 -13.51
N THR A 24 -15.34 -5.23 -12.26
CA THR A 24 -15.69 -6.35 -11.37
C THR A 24 -17.20 -6.37 -11.17
N THR A 25 -17.87 -7.47 -11.52
CA THR A 25 -19.31 -7.67 -11.33
C THR A 25 -19.56 -9.09 -10.84
N ASN A 26 -20.25 -9.24 -9.69
CA ASN A 26 -20.58 -10.55 -9.09
C ASN A 26 -19.37 -11.50 -9.05
N ASP A 27 -18.25 -11.04 -8.47
CA ASP A 27 -16.98 -11.77 -8.35
C ASP A 27 -16.23 -12.08 -9.67
N ILE A 28 -16.81 -11.73 -10.82
CA ILE A 28 -16.14 -11.83 -12.11
C ILE A 28 -15.44 -10.52 -12.39
N THR A 29 -14.12 -10.56 -12.55
CA THR A 29 -13.32 -9.41 -12.96
C THR A 29 -12.89 -9.55 -14.41
N THR A 30 -13.21 -8.54 -15.22
CA THR A 30 -12.85 -8.46 -16.64
C THR A 30 -11.91 -7.27 -16.84
N VAL A 31 -10.79 -7.52 -17.52
CA VAL A 31 -9.85 -6.47 -17.96
C VAL A 31 -10.05 -6.25 -19.45
N THR A 32 -10.23 -5.00 -19.86
CA THR A 32 -10.38 -4.60 -21.27
C THR A 32 -9.35 -3.53 -21.60
N MET A 33 -8.53 -3.78 -22.62
CA MET A 33 -7.60 -2.78 -23.15
C MET A 33 -8.35 -1.86 -24.10
N LEU A 34 -8.24 -0.55 -23.88
CA LEU A 34 -8.80 0.48 -24.75
C LEU A 34 -7.77 0.99 -25.77
N ASN A 35 -6.50 0.97 -25.38
CA ASN A 35 -5.39 1.34 -26.25
C ASN A 35 -4.98 0.13 -27.11
N HIS A 36 -5.07 0.28 -28.43
CA HIS A 36 -4.74 -0.78 -29.40
C HIS A 36 -3.25 -1.11 -29.47
N ASP A 37 -2.37 -0.22 -29.01
CA ASP A 37 -0.93 -0.47 -28.94
C ASP A 37 -0.56 -1.36 -27.74
N LEU A 38 -1.49 -1.57 -26.80
CA LEU A 38 -1.31 -2.42 -25.64
C LEU A 38 -1.97 -3.78 -25.86
N GLN A 39 -1.23 -4.84 -25.56
CA GLN A 39 -1.78 -6.19 -25.60
C GLN A 39 -2.52 -6.49 -24.29
N LEU A 40 -3.53 -7.36 -24.35
CA LEU A 40 -4.16 -7.86 -23.14
C LEU A 40 -3.13 -8.75 -22.42
N PRO A 41 -2.81 -8.47 -21.14
CA PRO A 41 -1.84 -9.26 -20.41
C PRO A 41 -2.35 -10.68 -20.21
N SER A 42 -1.43 -11.64 -20.28
CA SER A 42 -1.76 -13.04 -20.06
C SER A 42 -2.14 -13.31 -18.60
N GLN A 43 -2.82 -14.44 -18.36
CA GLN A 43 -3.18 -14.84 -17.00
C GLN A 43 -1.94 -15.07 -16.11
N ALA A 44 -0.83 -15.52 -16.70
CA ALA A 44 0.43 -15.73 -15.98
C ALA A 44 1.03 -14.39 -15.52
N GLU A 45 1.13 -13.41 -16.42
CA GLU A 45 1.64 -12.06 -16.11
C GLU A 45 0.77 -11.36 -15.08
N MET A 46 -0.56 -11.48 -15.19
CA MET A 46 -1.50 -10.94 -14.20
C MET A 46 -1.31 -11.56 -12.81
N LYS A 47 -1.09 -12.87 -12.74
CA LYS A 47 -0.86 -13.58 -11.48
C LYS A 47 0.47 -13.16 -10.84
N GLU A 48 1.52 -13.06 -11.65
CA GLU A 48 2.84 -12.64 -11.18
C GLU A 48 2.83 -11.18 -10.69
N ALA A 49 2.27 -10.26 -11.50
CA ALA A 49 2.15 -8.85 -11.13
C ALA A 49 1.34 -8.67 -9.85
N SER A 50 0.23 -9.40 -9.70
CA SER A 50 -0.55 -9.33 -8.47
C SER A 50 0.19 -9.86 -7.26
N ALA A 51 0.98 -10.94 -7.40
CA ALA A 51 1.76 -11.48 -6.29
C ALA A 51 2.86 -10.49 -5.85
N GLN A 52 3.48 -9.78 -6.79
CA GLN A 52 4.46 -8.74 -6.49
C GLN A 52 3.80 -7.54 -5.80
N VAL A 53 2.64 -7.08 -6.29
CA VAL A 53 1.88 -5.98 -5.66
C VAL A 53 1.42 -6.34 -4.25
N GLU A 54 1.03 -7.60 -4.02
CA GLU A 54 0.64 -8.08 -2.69
C GLU A 54 1.84 -8.11 -1.74
N ALA A 55 3.00 -8.59 -2.20
CA ALA A 55 4.24 -8.57 -1.40
C ALA A 55 4.67 -7.14 -1.03
N ILE A 56 4.51 -6.17 -1.94
CA ILE A 56 4.80 -4.75 -1.66
C ILE A 56 3.84 -4.20 -0.61
N HIS A 57 2.55 -4.54 -0.69
CA HIS A 57 1.58 -4.11 0.31
C HIS A 57 1.87 -4.69 1.69
N GLU A 58 2.22 -5.97 1.78
CA GLU A 58 2.62 -6.61 3.04
C GLU A 58 3.85 -5.93 3.64
N GLU A 59 4.87 -5.64 2.83
CA GLU A 59 6.06 -4.90 3.28
C GLU A 59 5.71 -3.48 3.75
N GLN A 60 4.82 -2.80 3.03
CA GLN A 60 4.39 -1.45 3.37
C GLN A 60 3.56 -1.42 4.65
N GLU A 61 2.70 -2.41 4.88
CA GLU A 61 1.96 -2.56 6.14
C GLU A 61 2.90 -2.80 7.33
N LEU A 62 3.95 -3.60 7.13
CA LEU A 62 5.00 -3.77 8.15
C LEU A 62 5.72 -2.44 8.43
N LEU A 63 6.09 -1.68 7.39
CA LEU A 63 6.73 -0.38 7.55
C LEU A 63 5.82 0.61 8.29
N ASP A 64 4.53 0.66 7.94
CA ASP A 64 3.56 1.53 8.61
C ASP A 64 3.35 1.12 10.08
N SER A 65 3.41 -0.18 10.40
CA SER A 65 3.34 -0.67 11.78
C SER A 65 4.53 -0.27 12.66
N LEU A 66 5.67 0.05 12.05
CA LEU A 66 6.86 0.55 12.76
C LEU A 66 6.76 2.02 13.11
N ILE A 67 5.82 2.76 12.51
CA ILE A 67 5.59 4.16 12.83
C ILE A 67 4.80 4.21 14.14
N PRO A 68 5.40 4.70 15.24
CA PRO A 68 4.70 4.79 16.51
C PRO A 68 3.48 5.70 16.36
N SER A 69 2.39 5.28 16.99
CA SER A 69 1.16 6.05 17.00
C SER A 69 1.36 7.39 17.73
N ARG A 70 0.50 8.37 17.42
CA ARG A 70 0.52 9.67 18.13
C ARG A 70 0.37 9.52 19.64
N ASP A 71 -0.39 8.52 20.08
CA ASP A 71 -0.62 8.25 21.50
C ASP A 71 0.65 7.69 22.18
N GLU A 72 1.41 6.84 21.49
CA GLU A 72 2.69 6.33 21.99
C GLU A 72 3.73 7.45 22.08
N ILE A 73 3.76 8.35 21.10
CA ILE A 73 4.63 9.54 21.14
C ILE A 73 4.25 10.44 22.32
N ALA A 74 2.97 10.77 22.48
CA ALA A 74 2.49 11.63 23.57
C ALA A 74 2.77 11.03 24.96
N LYS A 75 2.65 9.70 25.08
CA LYS A 75 3.02 8.99 26.31
C LYS A 75 4.52 9.12 26.60
N ALA A 76 5.37 8.88 25.61
CA ALA A 76 6.82 9.02 25.77
C ALA A 76 7.22 10.45 26.14
N GLU A 77 6.62 11.48 25.52
CA GLU A 77 6.84 12.89 25.88
C GLU A 77 6.44 13.19 27.32
N THR A 78 5.31 12.64 27.77
CA THR A 78 4.83 12.80 29.15
C THR A 78 5.76 12.12 30.15
N GLU A 79 6.25 10.92 29.85
CA GLU A 79 7.21 10.21 30.70
C GLU A 79 8.53 10.98 30.82
N ILE A 80 9.04 11.53 29.71
CA ILE A 80 10.23 12.40 29.72
C ILE A 80 9.99 13.64 30.60
N LEU A 81 8.82 14.27 30.47
CA LEU A 81 8.48 15.45 31.29
C LEU A 81 8.47 15.11 32.78
N ILE A 82 7.87 13.98 33.15
CA ILE A 82 7.83 13.51 34.55
C ILE A 82 9.26 13.27 35.05
N ILE A 83 10.10 12.58 34.28
CA ILE A 83 11.50 12.31 34.64
C ILE A 83 12.26 13.62 34.90
N ASN A 84 12.10 14.60 34.00
CA ASN A 84 12.74 15.91 34.15
C ASN A 84 12.29 16.61 35.45
N ILE A 85 10.99 16.59 35.76
CA ILE A 85 10.47 17.16 37.01
C ILE A 85 11.07 16.45 38.22
N LEU A 86 11.09 15.10 38.21
CA LEU A 86 11.63 14.31 39.31
C LEU A 86 13.12 14.58 39.55
N MET A 87 13.90 14.80 38.48
CA MET A 87 15.31 15.23 38.57
C MET A 87 15.43 16.63 39.18
N GLU A 88 14.60 17.59 38.77
CA GLU A 88 14.64 18.96 39.30
C GLU A 88 14.32 19.03 40.80
N VAL A 89 13.40 18.18 41.28
CA VAL A 89 13.03 18.12 42.70
C VAL A 89 13.92 17.18 43.53
N GLY A 90 14.94 16.55 42.92
CA GLY A 90 15.89 15.67 43.61
C GLY A 90 15.29 14.38 44.15
N LEU A 91 14.22 13.88 43.51
CA LEU A 91 13.58 12.61 43.88
C LEU A 91 14.23 11.39 43.20
N ILE A 92 15.10 11.63 42.21
CA ILE A 92 15.96 10.65 41.53
C ILE A 92 17.32 11.27 41.21
#